data_AF-A0A2G2PBY8-F1
#
_entry.id   AF-A0A2G2PBY8-F1
#
_cell.length_a   1.000
_cell.length_b   1.000
_cell.length_c   1.000
_cell.angle_alpha   90.00
_cell.angle_beta   90.00
_cell.angle_gamma   90.00
#
_symmetry.space_group_name_H-M   'P 1'
#
loop_
_entity.id
_entity.type
_entity.pdbx_description
1 polymer ?
#
loop_
_entity_poly.entity_id
_entity_poly.type
_entity_poly.pdbx_seq_one_letter_code
_entity_poly.pdbx_strand_id
1 'polypeptide(L)'
;MSEIKNYDRFKELYKDKKYALAYAIAVKYTYLQLTPEYIQMEKNFQISYVNAQKLILLNLPDKAKNQINKYISVISKQKVLQLITTNNTKFKEFLLAYEDNNFRKCYEIMDIYKNIQLIKISILLNDYWDKLINKCLKYADKGDISSIKISMGKLLLVKTRANEISKILKFTFLVKIESLLKEKNYLSCEAIIYFYIDIFDTDIKIKKIKKMFEKNSSITLAITIKNEKMKKHAWRESKLTINFD
;
A
#
# COMPACT_ATOMS: atom_id res chain seq x y z
N MET A 1 9.21 -40.92 -18.91
CA MET A 1 9.97 -41.68 -17.87
C MET A 1 10.63 -40.77 -16.82
N SER A 2 11.20 -39.61 -17.18
CA SER A 2 11.83 -38.71 -16.19
C SER A 2 10.84 -38.04 -15.22
N GLU A 3 9.65 -37.66 -15.69
CA GLU A 3 8.67 -36.94 -14.86
C GLU A 3 8.09 -37.77 -13.71
N ILE A 4 7.76 -39.04 -13.97
CA ILE A 4 7.28 -40.00 -12.97
C ILE A 4 8.35 -40.22 -11.89
N LYS A 5 9.59 -40.46 -12.30
CA LYS A 5 10.73 -40.64 -11.38
C LYS A 5 10.98 -39.40 -10.50
N ASN A 6 10.81 -38.21 -11.06
CA ASN A 6 10.92 -36.96 -10.30
C ASN A 6 9.78 -36.79 -9.30
N TYR A 7 8.54 -37.16 -9.68
CA TYR A 7 7.38 -37.11 -8.79
C TYR A 7 7.51 -38.12 -7.63
N ASP A 8 7.90 -39.36 -7.90
CA ASP A 8 8.11 -40.38 -6.86
C ASP A 8 9.15 -39.93 -5.84
N ARG A 9 10.29 -39.43 -6.32
CA ARG A 9 11.33 -38.87 -5.46
C ARG A 9 10.84 -37.69 -4.63
N PHE A 10 10.04 -36.79 -5.21
CA PHE A 10 9.45 -35.66 -4.49
C PHE A 10 8.50 -36.15 -3.38
N LYS A 11 7.68 -37.16 -3.67
CA LYS A 11 6.73 -37.76 -2.71
C LYS A 11 7.45 -38.43 -1.54
N GLU A 12 8.55 -39.12 -1.79
CA GLU A 12 9.43 -39.67 -0.74
C GLU A 12 10.00 -38.56 0.16
N LEU A 13 10.59 -37.52 -0.44
CA LEU A 13 11.14 -36.39 0.31
C LEU A 13 10.09 -35.67 1.16
N TYR A 14 8.86 -35.56 0.65
CA TYR A 14 7.72 -35.03 1.39
C TYR A 14 7.35 -35.90 2.60
N LYS A 15 7.20 -37.21 2.40
CA LYS A 15 6.89 -38.18 3.47
C LYS A 15 7.95 -38.17 4.57
N ASP A 16 9.21 -38.11 4.17
CA ASP A 16 10.37 -38.03 5.08
C ASP A 16 10.52 -36.66 5.76
N LYS A 17 9.67 -35.68 5.45
CA LYS A 17 9.75 -34.29 5.94
C LYS A 17 11.08 -33.61 5.62
N LYS A 18 11.77 -34.04 4.56
CA LYS A 18 13.00 -33.43 4.04
C LYS A 18 12.66 -32.18 3.23
N TYR A 19 12.04 -31.19 3.89
CA TYR A 19 11.41 -30.05 3.22
C TYR A 19 12.38 -29.24 2.35
N ALA A 20 13.62 -29.01 2.78
CA ALA A 20 14.62 -28.30 1.97
C ALA A 20 14.81 -28.96 0.60
N LEU A 21 14.94 -30.29 0.55
CA LEU A 21 15.09 -31.04 -0.69
C LEU A 21 13.79 -31.09 -1.49
N ALA A 22 12.65 -31.29 -0.82
CA ALA A 22 11.34 -31.32 -1.47
C ALA A 22 11.00 -29.97 -2.13
N TYR A 23 11.30 -28.85 -1.49
CA TYR A 23 11.15 -27.52 -2.10
C TYR A 23 12.14 -27.31 -3.25
N ALA A 24 13.40 -27.73 -3.11
CA ALA A 24 14.40 -27.55 -4.16
C ALA A 24 14.02 -28.31 -5.45
N ILE A 25 13.50 -29.54 -5.34
CA ILE A 25 13.07 -30.30 -6.51
C ILE A 25 11.81 -29.70 -7.16
N ALA A 26 10.87 -29.18 -6.36
CA ALA A 26 9.66 -28.52 -6.88
C ALA A 26 9.94 -27.14 -7.51
N VAL A 27 10.99 -26.44 -7.07
CA VAL A 27 11.50 -25.24 -7.76
C VAL A 27 12.14 -25.61 -9.10
N LYS A 28 12.91 -26.71 -9.14
CA LYS A 28 13.53 -27.20 -10.38
C LYS A 28 12.49 -27.69 -11.40
N TYR A 29 11.43 -28.33 -10.94
CA TYR A 29 10.38 -28.89 -11.79
C TYR A 29 9.01 -28.32 -11.40
N THR A 30 8.62 -27.22 -12.06
CA THR A 30 7.47 -26.39 -11.66
C THR A 30 6.13 -27.11 -11.68
N TYR A 31 5.94 -28.15 -12.50
CA TYR A 31 4.72 -28.97 -12.50
C TYR A 31 4.47 -29.64 -11.14
N LEU A 32 5.52 -29.89 -10.34
CA LEU A 32 5.39 -30.43 -8.99
C LEU A 32 4.70 -29.45 -8.03
N GLN A 33 4.71 -28.15 -8.33
CA GLN A 33 4.06 -27.14 -7.48
C GLN A 33 2.54 -27.20 -7.55
N LEU A 34 2.00 -27.90 -8.56
CA LEU A 34 0.56 -28.12 -8.73
C LEU A 34 0.08 -29.37 -7.99
N THR A 35 0.98 -30.19 -7.44
CA THR A 35 0.58 -31.45 -6.80
C THR A 35 0.00 -31.22 -5.41
N PRO A 36 -0.86 -32.13 -4.94
CA PRO A 36 -1.44 -32.03 -3.59
C PRO A 36 -0.38 -31.98 -2.47
N GLU A 37 0.73 -32.69 -2.61
CA GLU A 37 1.81 -32.69 -1.62
C GLU A 37 2.48 -31.32 -1.51
N TYR A 38 2.76 -30.65 -2.63
CA TYR A 38 3.35 -29.31 -2.60
C TYR A 38 2.38 -28.28 -2.02
N ILE A 39 1.12 -28.32 -2.44
CA ILE A 39 0.07 -27.45 -1.89
C ILE A 39 -0.05 -27.65 -0.38
N GLN A 40 0.02 -28.89 0.10
CA GLN A 40 -0.02 -29.20 1.52
C GLN A 40 1.24 -28.72 2.26
N MET A 41 2.43 -28.83 1.65
CA MET A 41 3.66 -28.26 2.19
C MET A 41 3.56 -26.74 2.39
N GLU A 42 3.05 -26.03 1.38
CA GLU A 42 2.84 -24.57 1.46
C GLU A 42 1.83 -24.23 2.56
N LYS A 43 0.70 -24.95 2.61
CA LYS A 43 -0.32 -24.74 3.66
C LYS A 43 0.26 -24.95 5.05
N ASN A 44 1.04 -26.02 5.24
CA ASN A 44 1.70 -26.32 6.51
C ASN A 44 2.76 -25.27 6.88
N PHE A 45 3.50 -24.76 5.89
CA PHE A 45 4.43 -23.66 6.09
C PHE A 45 3.71 -22.39 6.55
N GLN A 46 2.63 -22.00 5.86
CA GLN A 46 1.86 -20.80 6.20
C GLN A 46 1.27 -20.90 7.62
N ILE A 47 0.73 -22.05 8.02
CA ILE A 47 0.22 -22.26 9.38
C ILE A 47 1.34 -22.11 10.42
N SER A 48 2.50 -22.75 10.19
CA SER A 48 3.67 -22.61 11.06
C SER A 48 4.13 -21.15 11.15
N TYR A 49 4.16 -20.44 10.02
CA TYR A 49 4.63 -19.05 9.97
C TYR A 49 3.69 -18.09 10.70
N VAL A 50 2.37 -18.21 10.49
CA VAL A 50 1.37 -17.41 11.22
C VAL A 50 1.41 -17.68 12.73
N ASN A 51 1.59 -18.93 13.14
CA ASN A 51 1.74 -19.25 14.56
C ASN A 51 3.02 -18.65 15.15
N ALA A 52 4.12 -18.61 14.38
CA ALA A 52 5.34 -17.94 14.80
C ALA A 52 5.15 -16.42 14.94
N GLN A 53 4.40 -15.78 14.04
CA GLN A 53 4.04 -14.36 14.16
C GLN A 53 3.27 -14.08 15.46
N LYS A 54 2.29 -14.93 15.82
CA LYS A 54 1.57 -14.81 17.09
C LYS A 54 2.51 -14.94 18.30
N LEU A 55 3.48 -15.85 18.25
CA LEU A 55 4.48 -16.00 19.32
C LEU A 55 5.39 -14.77 19.44
N ILE A 56 5.74 -14.09 18.33
CA ILE A 56 6.46 -12.81 18.37
C ILE A 56 5.64 -11.72 19.06
N LEU A 57 4.33 -11.64 18.79
CA LEU A 57 3.43 -10.70 19.47
C LEU A 57 3.38 -10.94 20.98
N LEU A 58 3.41 -12.21 21.39
CA LEU A 58 3.44 -12.62 22.80
C LEU A 58 4.82 -12.48 23.49
N ASN A 59 5.83 -11.88 22.83
CA ASN A 59 7.21 -11.79 23.33
C ASN A 59 7.88 -13.16 23.57
N LEU A 60 7.58 -14.17 22.75
CA LEU A 60 8.14 -15.52 22.84
C LEU A 60 8.99 -15.87 21.60
N PRO A 61 10.11 -15.16 21.34
CA PRO A 61 10.88 -15.31 20.10
C PRO A 61 11.51 -16.69 19.91
N ASP A 62 11.96 -17.35 20.98
CA ASP A 62 12.57 -18.68 20.87
C ASP A 62 11.53 -19.74 20.49
N LYS A 63 10.32 -19.65 21.06
CA LYS A 63 9.20 -20.51 20.64
C LYS A 63 8.82 -20.23 19.18
N ALA A 64 8.83 -18.97 18.76
CA ALA A 64 8.57 -18.60 17.37
C ALA A 64 9.60 -19.22 16.41
N LYS A 65 10.90 -19.19 16.75
CA LYS A 65 11.96 -19.85 15.97
C LYS A 65 11.76 -21.36 15.89
N ASN A 66 11.44 -22.00 17.02
CA ASN A 66 11.18 -23.44 17.07
C ASN A 66 10.01 -23.84 16.16
N GLN A 67 8.96 -23.01 16.09
CA GLN A 67 7.77 -23.25 15.26
C GLN A 67 8.09 -23.33 13.75
N ILE A 68 9.14 -22.64 13.29
CA ILE A 68 9.57 -22.58 11.89
C ILE A 68 10.87 -23.34 11.60
N ASN A 69 11.48 -23.96 12.60
CA ASN A 69 12.83 -24.54 12.52
C ASN A 69 13.00 -25.51 11.35
N LYS A 70 11.98 -26.36 11.12
CA LYS A 70 11.94 -27.34 10.01
C LYS A 70 12.01 -26.74 8.59
N TYR A 71 11.89 -25.42 8.46
CA TYR A 71 11.95 -24.69 7.19
C TYR A 71 13.17 -23.78 7.06
N ILE A 72 14.04 -23.66 8.07
CA ILE A 72 15.16 -22.69 8.07
C ILE A 72 16.11 -22.91 6.90
N SER A 73 16.34 -24.16 6.50
CA SER A 73 17.19 -24.52 5.35
C SER A 73 16.48 -24.44 3.99
N VAL A 74 15.20 -24.06 3.94
CA VAL A 74 14.45 -23.90 2.69
C VAL A 74 14.78 -22.54 2.06
N ILE A 75 15.61 -22.56 1.01
CA ILE A 75 16.12 -21.35 0.34
C ILE A 75 15.00 -20.39 -0.06
N SER A 76 13.93 -20.91 -0.68
CA SER A 76 12.78 -20.10 -1.13
C SER A 76 12.01 -19.40 -0.01
N LYS A 77 12.22 -19.79 1.27
CA LYS A 77 11.56 -19.22 2.45
C LYS A 77 12.47 -18.36 3.32
N GLN A 78 13.77 -18.31 3.05
CA GLN A 78 14.75 -17.66 3.93
C GLN A 78 14.41 -16.19 4.23
N LYS A 79 14.04 -15.40 3.21
CA LYS A 79 13.74 -13.96 3.40
C LYS A 79 12.60 -13.72 4.38
N VAL A 80 11.52 -14.51 4.30
CA VAL A 80 10.37 -14.37 5.21
C VAL A 80 10.68 -14.94 6.59
N LEU A 81 11.46 -16.01 6.68
CA LEU A 81 11.88 -16.61 7.94
C LEU A 81 12.82 -15.69 8.73
N GLN A 82 13.68 -14.94 8.05
CA GLN A 82 14.56 -13.95 8.67
C GLN A 82 13.80 -12.91 9.50
N LEU A 83 12.57 -12.53 9.09
CA LEU A 83 11.72 -11.61 9.86
C LEU A 83 11.41 -12.12 11.27
N ILE A 84 11.31 -13.45 11.43
CA ILE A 84 11.07 -14.10 12.73
C ILE A 84 12.41 -14.32 13.45
N THR A 85 13.44 -14.80 12.75
CA THR A 85 14.67 -15.26 13.40
C THR A 85 15.58 -14.13 13.88
N THR A 86 15.50 -12.94 13.29
CA THR A 86 16.38 -11.80 13.63
C THR A 86 15.84 -10.88 14.73
N ASN A 87 14.75 -11.26 15.40
CA ASN A 87 14.09 -10.43 16.42
C ASN A 87 13.81 -9.00 15.93
N ASN A 88 13.26 -8.90 14.71
CA ASN A 88 13.09 -7.64 14.01
C ASN A 88 11.99 -6.80 14.70
N THR A 89 12.41 -5.74 15.41
CA THR A 89 11.50 -4.83 16.14
C THR A 89 10.47 -4.19 15.23
N LYS A 90 10.86 -3.83 14.00
CA LYS A 90 9.97 -3.22 13.00
C LYS A 90 8.94 -4.20 12.46
N PHE A 91 9.31 -5.47 12.35
CA PHE A 91 8.36 -6.52 12.02
C PHE A 91 7.32 -6.72 13.13
N LYS A 92 7.75 -6.71 14.40
CA LYS A 92 6.81 -6.75 15.53
C LYS A 92 5.91 -5.51 15.57
N GLU A 93 6.47 -4.30 15.37
CA GLU A 93 5.68 -3.06 15.26
C GLU A 93 4.65 -3.12 14.14
N PHE A 94 5.00 -3.72 12.99
CA PHE A 94 4.08 -3.95 11.88
C PHE A 94 2.92 -4.88 12.27
N LEU A 95 3.23 -6.01 12.92
CA LEU A 95 2.20 -6.96 13.36
C LEU A 95 1.26 -6.32 14.39
N LEU A 96 1.78 -5.58 15.36
CA LEU A 96 0.97 -4.84 16.33
C LEU A 96 0.07 -3.79 15.65
N ALA A 97 0.64 -3.01 14.72
CA ALA A 97 -0.14 -2.03 13.96
C ALA A 97 -1.29 -2.68 13.18
N TYR A 98 -1.09 -3.90 12.67
CA TYR A 98 -2.12 -4.64 11.96
C TYR A 98 -3.24 -5.11 12.90
N GLU A 99 -2.89 -5.69 14.07
CA GLU A 99 -3.87 -6.09 15.09
C GLU A 99 -4.71 -4.90 15.60
N ASP A 100 -4.08 -3.72 15.72
CA ASP A 100 -4.74 -2.49 16.15
C ASP A 100 -5.55 -1.79 15.03
N ASN A 101 -5.67 -2.40 13.85
CA ASN A 101 -6.25 -1.79 12.63
C ASN A 101 -5.61 -0.44 12.24
N ASN A 102 -4.37 -0.19 12.68
CA ASN A 102 -3.60 1.00 12.32
C ASN A 102 -2.93 0.82 10.95
N PHE A 103 -3.75 0.68 9.91
CA PHE A 103 -3.30 0.44 8.54
C PHE A 103 -2.39 1.54 8.01
N ARG A 104 -2.57 2.78 8.48
CA ARG A 104 -1.64 3.88 8.15
C ARG A 104 -0.22 3.51 8.55
N LYS A 105 -0.02 3.08 9.80
CA LYS A 105 1.29 2.67 10.31
C LYS A 105 1.79 1.42 9.60
N CYS A 106 0.91 0.47 9.25
CA CYS A 106 1.30 -0.69 8.43
C CYS A 106 1.91 -0.27 7.09
N TYR A 107 1.27 0.64 6.34
CA TYR A 107 1.79 1.16 5.07
C TYR A 107 3.12 1.90 5.24
N GLU A 108 3.21 2.78 6.24
CA GLU A 108 4.45 3.53 6.50
C GLU A 108 5.63 2.60 6.85
N ILE A 109 5.39 1.54 7.62
CA ILE A 109 6.43 0.54 7.94
C ILE A 109 6.81 -0.26 6.69
N MET A 110 5.84 -0.82 5.96
CA MET A 110 6.16 -1.70 4.82
C MET A 110 6.80 -0.95 3.64
N ASP A 111 6.52 0.34 3.46
CA ASP A 111 7.14 1.15 2.41
C ASP A 111 8.62 1.44 2.70
N ILE A 112 9.02 1.44 3.97
CA ILE A 112 10.41 1.63 4.41
C ILE A 112 11.16 0.29 4.45
N TYR A 113 10.56 -0.75 5.03
CA TYR A 113 11.19 -2.04 5.28
C TYR A 113 10.73 -3.08 4.25
N LYS A 114 11.41 -3.09 3.09
CA LYS A 114 11.01 -3.90 1.92
C LYS A 114 10.86 -5.40 2.16
N ASN A 115 11.60 -5.98 3.11
CA ASN A 115 11.46 -7.40 3.46
C ASN A 115 10.09 -7.74 4.04
N ILE A 116 9.42 -6.80 4.71
CA ILE A 116 8.06 -6.98 5.24
C ILE A 116 7.06 -7.15 4.09
N GLN A 117 7.29 -6.52 2.93
CA GLN A 117 6.42 -6.64 1.75
C GLN A 117 6.28 -8.07 1.21
N LEU A 118 7.16 -9.00 1.61
CA LEU A 118 7.16 -10.39 1.15
C LEU A 118 6.14 -11.27 1.87
N ILE A 119 5.52 -10.80 2.95
CA ILE A 119 4.57 -11.60 3.73
C ILE A 119 3.15 -11.42 3.21
N LYS A 120 2.32 -12.44 3.43
CA LYS A 120 0.92 -12.48 2.98
C LYS A 120 0.11 -11.25 3.42
N ILE A 121 0.24 -10.82 4.68
CA ILE A 121 -0.50 -9.66 5.20
C ILE A 121 -0.16 -8.40 4.40
N SER A 122 1.12 -8.13 4.15
CA SER A 122 1.56 -6.96 3.38
C SER A 122 1.13 -7.02 1.92
N ILE A 123 1.11 -8.20 1.31
CA ILE A 123 0.59 -8.40 -0.05
C ILE A 123 -0.91 -8.01 -0.09
N LEU A 124 -1.70 -8.51 0.86
CA LEU A 124 -3.14 -8.21 0.93
C LEU A 124 -3.41 -6.71 1.18
N LEU A 125 -2.58 -6.05 1.99
CA LEU A 125 -2.68 -4.60 2.20
C LEU A 125 -2.37 -3.84 0.91
N ASN A 126 -1.36 -4.23 0.13
CA ASN A 126 -1.10 -3.61 -1.16
C ASN A 126 -2.23 -3.87 -2.16
N ASP A 127 -2.78 -5.09 -2.24
CA ASP A 127 -3.92 -5.37 -3.10
C ASP A 127 -5.14 -4.51 -2.74
N TYR A 128 -5.37 -4.29 -1.44
CA TYR A 128 -6.40 -3.37 -0.97
C TYR A 128 -6.11 -1.92 -1.37
N TRP A 129 -4.87 -1.47 -1.20
CA TRP A 129 -4.46 -0.13 -1.64
C TRP A 129 -4.71 0.08 -3.13
N ASP A 130 -4.31 -0.87 -3.97
CA ASP A 130 -4.48 -0.74 -5.42
C ASP A 130 -5.96 -0.66 -5.81
N LYS A 131 -6.83 -1.44 -5.16
CA LYS A 131 -8.28 -1.34 -5.33
C LYS A 131 -8.81 0.03 -4.89
N LEU A 132 -8.32 0.55 -3.77
CA LEU A 132 -8.68 1.86 -3.25
C LEU A 132 -8.25 2.99 -4.21
N ILE A 133 -7.02 2.92 -4.74
CA ILE A 133 -6.50 3.88 -5.73
C ILE A 133 -7.36 3.84 -6.99
N ASN A 134 -7.65 2.65 -7.53
CA ASN A 134 -8.51 2.50 -8.70
C ASN A 134 -9.90 3.08 -8.48
N LYS A 135 -10.47 2.92 -7.28
CA LYS A 135 -11.73 3.56 -6.90
C LYS A 135 -11.61 5.09 -6.86
N CYS A 136 -10.53 5.62 -6.29
CA CYS A 136 -10.29 7.05 -6.22
C CYS A 136 -10.04 7.69 -7.59
N LEU A 137 -9.39 7.00 -8.52
CA LEU A 137 -9.22 7.46 -9.90
C LEU A 137 -10.57 7.64 -10.60
N LYS A 138 -11.53 6.72 -10.41
CA LYS A 138 -12.90 6.87 -10.94
C LYS A 138 -13.65 8.09 -10.37
N TYR A 139 -13.39 8.47 -9.12
CA TYR A 139 -13.92 9.70 -8.54
C TYR A 139 -13.18 10.93 -9.07
N ALA A 140 -11.87 10.81 -9.27
CA ALA A 140 -11.02 11.87 -9.78
C ALA A 140 -11.44 12.30 -11.19
N ASP A 141 -11.78 11.35 -12.06
CA ASP A 141 -12.30 11.61 -13.42
C ASP A 141 -13.61 12.41 -13.43
N LYS A 142 -14.33 12.43 -12.31
CA LYS A 142 -15.58 13.20 -12.12
C LYS A 142 -15.38 14.49 -11.32
N GLY A 143 -14.16 14.77 -10.88
CA GLY A 143 -13.87 15.89 -9.98
C GLY A 143 -14.49 15.73 -8.57
N ASP A 144 -14.80 14.50 -8.15
CA ASP A 144 -15.47 14.23 -6.87
C ASP A 144 -14.46 14.12 -5.71
N ILE A 145 -14.05 15.28 -5.19
CA ILE A 145 -13.11 15.40 -4.07
C ILE A 145 -13.66 14.75 -2.79
N SER A 146 -14.97 14.86 -2.56
CA SER A 146 -15.64 14.36 -1.34
C SER A 146 -15.59 12.85 -1.27
N SER A 147 -15.90 12.15 -2.37
CA SER A 147 -15.84 10.68 -2.39
C SER A 147 -14.43 10.13 -2.23
N ILE A 148 -13.40 10.86 -2.70
CA ILE A 148 -11.99 10.50 -2.45
C ILE A 148 -11.67 10.65 -0.96
N LYS A 149 -12.05 11.78 -0.34
CA LYS A 149 -11.86 12.01 1.10
C LYS A 149 -12.52 10.90 1.93
N ILE A 150 -13.76 10.55 1.62
CA ILE A 150 -14.51 9.50 2.32
C ILE A 150 -13.85 8.13 2.10
N SER A 151 -13.49 7.79 0.85
CA SER A 151 -12.95 6.47 0.52
C SER A 151 -11.56 6.24 1.11
N MET A 152 -10.67 7.24 1.08
CA MET A 152 -9.33 7.11 1.65
C MET A 152 -9.32 7.28 3.17
N GLY A 153 -10.19 8.11 3.73
CA GLY A 153 -10.27 8.33 5.18
C GLY A 153 -8.90 8.64 5.80
N LYS A 154 -8.57 7.96 6.91
CA LYS A 154 -7.27 8.08 7.60
C LYS A 154 -6.06 7.71 6.73
N LEU A 155 -6.25 6.97 5.63
CA LEU A 155 -5.17 6.61 4.72
C LEU A 155 -4.66 7.79 3.89
N LEU A 156 -5.42 8.90 3.81
CA LEU A 156 -4.89 10.17 3.30
C LEU A 156 -3.65 10.64 4.05
N LEU A 157 -3.48 10.22 5.30
CA LEU A 157 -2.38 10.67 6.14
C LEU A 157 -1.10 9.83 6.01
N VAL A 158 -1.10 8.76 5.19
CA VAL A 158 0.08 7.90 4.96
C VAL A 158 1.20 8.72 4.34
N LYS A 159 2.25 8.97 5.12
CA LYS A 159 3.37 9.86 4.72
C LYS A 159 4.13 9.33 3.51
N THR A 160 4.41 8.03 3.49
CA THR A 160 5.21 7.36 2.46
C THR A 160 4.53 7.35 1.08
N ARG A 161 3.21 7.53 1.04
CA ARG A 161 2.39 7.53 -0.19
C ARG A 161 1.85 8.91 -0.56
N ALA A 162 2.26 9.96 0.14
CA ALA A 162 1.75 11.32 -0.03
C ALA A 162 1.92 11.86 -1.47
N ASN A 163 2.97 11.45 -2.19
CA ASN A 163 3.16 11.84 -3.59
C ASN A 163 2.05 11.30 -4.51
N GLU A 164 1.69 10.03 -4.35
CA GLU A 164 0.64 9.38 -5.15
C GLU A 164 -0.72 10.02 -4.84
N ILE A 165 -1.05 10.15 -3.56
CA ILE A 165 -2.28 10.79 -3.10
C ILE A 165 -2.38 12.23 -3.63
N SER A 166 -1.27 12.99 -3.54
CA SER A 166 -1.22 14.36 -4.03
C SER A 166 -1.48 14.46 -5.53
N LYS A 167 -1.02 13.50 -6.34
CA LYS A 167 -1.29 13.50 -7.79
C LYS A 167 -2.78 13.31 -8.08
N ILE A 168 -3.42 12.37 -7.40
CA ILE A 168 -4.85 12.09 -7.55
C ILE A 168 -5.67 13.31 -7.14
N LEU A 169 -5.38 13.90 -5.97
CA LEU A 169 -6.08 15.09 -5.51
C LEU A 169 -5.88 16.26 -6.49
N LYS A 170 -4.64 16.58 -6.89
CA LYS A 170 -4.39 17.65 -7.86
C LYS A 170 -5.19 17.46 -9.14
N PHE A 171 -5.18 16.25 -9.70
CA PHE A 171 -5.95 15.94 -10.90
C PHE A 171 -7.45 16.13 -10.68
N THR A 172 -8.00 15.61 -9.58
CA THR A 172 -9.42 15.75 -9.22
C THR A 172 -9.86 17.21 -9.14
N PHE A 173 -9.05 18.05 -8.50
CA PHE A 173 -9.35 19.48 -8.38
C PHE A 173 -9.39 20.17 -9.75
N LEU A 174 -8.42 19.87 -10.63
CA LEU A 174 -8.38 20.45 -11.97
C LEU A 174 -9.63 20.05 -12.77
N VAL A 175 -10.02 18.78 -12.73
CA VAL A 175 -11.26 18.28 -13.36
C VAL A 175 -12.48 19.01 -12.80
N LYS A 176 -12.56 19.19 -11.47
CA LYS A 176 -13.68 19.90 -10.83
C LYS A 176 -13.77 21.35 -11.30
N ILE A 177 -12.64 22.05 -11.38
CA ILE A 177 -12.58 23.43 -11.85
C ILE A 177 -13.05 23.52 -13.31
N GLU A 178 -12.56 22.63 -14.18
CA GLU A 178 -12.96 22.58 -15.58
C GLU A 178 -14.47 22.32 -15.76
N SER A 179 -15.06 21.44 -14.95
CA SER A 179 -16.51 21.21 -14.95
C SER A 179 -17.29 22.47 -14.58
N LEU A 180 -16.89 23.13 -13.48
CA LEU A 180 -17.55 24.36 -13.01
C LEU A 180 -17.42 25.51 -14.02
N LEU A 181 -16.29 25.62 -14.71
CA LEU A 181 -16.12 26.57 -15.82
C LEU A 181 -17.08 26.31 -16.97
N LYS A 182 -17.26 25.04 -17.38
CA LYS A 182 -18.21 24.65 -18.43
C LYS A 182 -19.66 24.94 -18.02
N GLU A 183 -19.98 24.69 -16.77
CA GLU A 183 -21.29 24.97 -16.16
C GLU A 183 -21.53 26.46 -15.90
N LYS A 184 -20.52 27.32 -16.12
CA LYS A 184 -20.53 28.76 -15.81
C LYS A 184 -20.80 29.07 -14.32
N ASN A 185 -20.51 28.12 -13.43
CA ASN A 185 -20.62 28.31 -11.98
C ASN A 185 -19.36 28.98 -11.43
N TYR A 186 -19.21 30.27 -11.71
CA TYR A 186 -17.96 31.00 -11.45
C TYR A 186 -17.66 31.20 -9.95
N LEU A 187 -18.68 31.39 -9.11
CA LEU A 187 -18.49 31.52 -7.65
C LEU A 187 -17.86 30.25 -7.06
N SER A 188 -18.41 29.08 -7.41
CA SER A 188 -17.86 27.81 -6.93
C SER A 188 -16.49 27.54 -7.55
N CYS A 189 -16.30 27.89 -8.81
CA CYS A 189 -15.03 27.75 -9.51
C CYS A 189 -13.91 28.54 -8.82
N GLU A 190 -14.18 29.81 -8.50
CA GLU A 190 -13.25 30.69 -7.77
C GLU A 190 -12.86 30.09 -6.42
N ALA A 191 -13.83 29.65 -5.63
CA ALA A 191 -13.58 29.04 -4.32
C ALA A 191 -12.67 27.81 -4.43
N ILE A 192 -12.88 26.94 -5.43
CA ILE A 192 -12.05 25.75 -5.66
C ILE A 192 -10.66 26.11 -6.17
N ILE A 193 -10.51 27.15 -7.00
CA ILE A 193 -9.19 27.65 -7.45
C ILE A 193 -8.37 28.14 -6.27
N TYR A 194 -8.95 28.98 -5.39
CA TYR A 194 -8.25 29.43 -4.19
C TYR A 194 -7.89 28.26 -3.27
N PHE A 195 -8.82 27.33 -3.07
CA PHE A 195 -8.55 26.14 -2.25
C PHE A 195 -7.44 25.26 -2.83
N TYR A 196 -7.37 25.12 -4.15
CA TYR A 196 -6.24 24.45 -4.81
C TYR A 196 -4.91 25.15 -4.54
N ILE A 197 -4.85 26.47 -4.74
CA ILE A 197 -3.62 27.25 -4.57
C ILE A 197 -3.14 27.21 -3.12
N ASP A 198 -4.05 27.37 -2.16
CA ASP A 198 -3.74 27.33 -0.72
C ASP A 198 -3.17 25.98 -0.28
N ILE A 199 -3.40 24.92 -1.04
CA ILE A 199 -3.07 23.56 -0.65
C ILE A 199 -1.90 22.96 -1.47
N PHE A 200 -1.82 23.32 -2.74
CA PHE A 200 -0.90 22.72 -3.72
C PHE A 200 0.09 23.70 -4.32
N ASP A 201 0.00 24.98 -3.94
CA ASP A 201 0.68 26.11 -4.56
C ASP A 201 0.32 26.28 -6.05
N THR A 202 0.88 27.32 -6.66
CA THR A 202 0.63 27.69 -8.05
C THR A 202 1.53 26.91 -8.99
N ASP A 203 0.96 26.07 -9.84
CA ASP A 203 1.65 25.38 -10.94
C ASP A 203 1.22 25.85 -12.33
N ILE A 204 1.85 25.31 -13.37
CA ILE A 204 1.60 25.70 -14.76
C ILE A 204 0.14 25.44 -15.16
N LYS A 205 -0.49 24.36 -14.66
CA LYS A 205 -1.86 24.00 -15.03
C LYS A 205 -2.85 24.98 -14.42
N ILE A 206 -2.73 25.25 -13.11
CA ILE A 206 -3.63 26.20 -12.45
C ILE A 206 -3.44 27.64 -12.97
N LYS A 207 -2.23 28.04 -13.39
CA LYS A 207 -2.00 29.33 -14.07
C LYS A 207 -2.76 29.45 -15.39
N LYS A 208 -2.85 28.38 -16.18
CA LYS A 208 -3.64 28.36 -17.42
C LYS A 208 -5.13 28.45 -17.13
N ILE A 209 -5.61 27.64 -16.17
CA ILE A 209 -7.00 27.66 -15.73
C ILE A 209 -7.40 29.02 -15.18
N LYS A 210 -6.54 29.68 -14.39
CA LYS A 210 -6.74 31.05 -13.93
C LYS A 210 -7.04 31.99 -15.09
N LYS A 211 -6.18 32.03 -16.11
CA LYS A 211 -6.38 32.90 -17.28
C LYS A 211 -7.69 32.60 -18.00
N MET A 212 -8.06 31.33 -18.11
CA MET A 212 -9.33 30.93 -18.72
C MET A 212 -10.53 31.37 -17.87
N PHE A 213 -10.45 31.23 -16.55
CA PHE A 213 -11.46 31.71 -15.62
C PHE A 213 -11.66 33.21 -15.76
N GLU A 214 -10.60 34.00 -15.62
CA GLU A 214 -10.67 35.48 -15.67
C GLU A 214 -11.24 35.97 -17.00
N LYS A 215 -10.86 35.32 -18.12
CA LYS A 215 -11.41 35.62 -19.44
C LYS A 215 -12.92 35.31 -19.54
N ASN A 216 -13.36 34.19 -18.98
CA ASN A 216 -14.75 33.71 -19.13
C ASN A 216 -15.72 34.35 -18.13
N SER A 217 -15.25 34.66 -16.92
CA SER A 217 -16.06 35.23 -15.83
C SER A 217 -16.00 36.75 -15.77
N SER A 218 -14.98 37.38 -16.38
CA SER A 218 -14.62 38.79 -16.17
C SER A 218 -14.26 39.14 -14.71
N ILE A 219 -13.97 38.14 -13.88
CA ILE A 219 -13.54 38.30 -12.49
C ILE A 219 -12.03 38.09 -12.41
N THR A 220 -11.31 39.07 -11.86
CA THR A 220 -9.86 38.97 -11.62
C THR A 220 -9.59 38.28 -10.28
N LEU A 221 -8.78 37.23 -10.27
CA LEU A 221 -8.45 36.50 -9.03
C LEU A 221 -7.33 37.22 -8.26
N ALA A 222 -7.65 37.66 -7.04
CA ALA A 222 -6.73 38.29 -6.09
C ALA A 222 -5.83 37.22 -5.44
N ILE A 223 -4.76 36.83 -6.13
CA ILE A 223 -3.78 35.89 -5.58
C ILE A 223 -2.65 36.68 -4.93
N THR A 224 -2.66 36.75 -3.61
CA THR A 224 -1.48 37.14 -2.84
C THR A 224 -0.48 35.98 -2.91
N ILE A 225 0.62 36.18 -3.62
CA ILE A 225 1.76 35.26 -3.58
C ILE A 225 2.30 35.32 -2.15
N LYS A 226 2.03 34.30 -1.33
CA LYS A 226 2.74 34.16 -0.05
C LYS A 226 4.21 33.89 -0.41
N ASN A 227 5.10 34.79 -0.01
CA ASN A 227 6.55 34.71 -0.27
C ASN A 227 7.26 33.56 0.46
N GLU A 228 6.52 32.74 1.21
CA GLU A 228 7.04 31.54 1.84
C GLU A 228 6.82 30.33 0.91
N LYS A 229 7.91 29.63 0.57
CA LYS A 229 7.82 28.33 -0.10
C LYS A 229 6.88 27.42 0.70
N MET A 230 5.72 27.09 0.15
CA MET A 230 4.79 26.19 0.80
C MET A 230 5.44 24.83 1.09
N LYS A 231 5.13 24.28 2.26
CA LYS A 231 5.59 22.93 2.65
C LYS A 231 5.05 21.89 1.66
N LYS A 232 5.93 20.98 1.23
CA LYS A 232 5.55 19.84 0.39
C LYS A 232 4.43 19.03 1.08
N HIS A 233 3.32 18.83 0.39
CA HIS A 233 2.10 18.17 0.90
C HIS A 233 1.32 18.93 1.99
N ALA A 234 1.28 20.26 1.91
CA ALA A 234 0.47 21.12 2.80
C ALA A 234 -1.02 20.70 2.90
N TRP A 235 -1.57 20.03 1.88
CA TRP A 235 -2.91 19.42 1.91
C TRP A 235 -3.18 18.52 3.11
N ARG A 236 -2.16 17.94 3.72
CA ARG A 236 -2.28 17.07 4.90
C ARG A 236 -2.59 17.82 6.19
N GLU A 237 -2.38 19.14 6.21
CA GLU A 237 -2.70 20.04 7.32
C GLU A 237 -3.96 20.88 7.02
N SER A 238 -4.67 20.57 5.93
CA SER A 238 -5.81 21.34 5.45
C SER A 238 -7.16 20.76 5.89
N LYS A 239 -8.25 21.49 5.61
CA LYS A 239 -9.64 21.01 5.82
C LYS A 239 -9.97 19.67 5.11
N LEU A 240 -9.13 19.23 4.16
CA LEU A 240 -9.24 17.89 3.58
C LEU A 240 -9.01 16.77 4.61
N THR A 241 -8.22 17.03 5.66
CA THR A 241 -7.75 15.99 6.60
C THR A 241 -8.03 16.26 8.07
N ILE A 242 -8.42 17.48 8.47
CA ILE A 242 -8.66 17.91 9.86
C ILE A 242 -9.64 17.02 10.66
N ASN A 243 -10.49 16.23 10.00
CA ASN A 243 -11.47 15.36 10.68
C ASN A 243 -10.99 13.92 10.89
N PHE A 244 -9.70 13.64 10.67
CA PHE A 244 -9.14 12.29 10.81
C PHE A 244 -8.24 12.11 12.03
N ASP A 245 -7.98 13.19 12.75
CA ASP A 245 -7.21 13.22 14.00
C ASP A 245 -8.02 12.67 15.18
#